data_AF-A0A7W0PN22-F1
#
_entry.id   AF-A0A7W0PN22-F1
#
_cell.length_a   1.000
_cell.length_b   1.000
_cell.length_c   1.000
_cell.angle_alpha   90.00
_cell.angle_beta   90.00
_cell.angle_gamma   90.00
#
_symmetry.space_group_name_H-M   'P 1'
#
loop_
_entity.id
_entity.type
_entity.pdbx_description
1 polymer ?
#
loop_
_entity_poly.entity_id
_entity_poly.type
_entity_poly.pdbx_seq_one_letter_code
_entity_poly.pdbx_strand_id
1 'polypeptide(L)'
;MQIMLPTEIKSFVEREVASGRYADEQQVIVAALRRLADEEALPTVTVAEAVAKSLAQIERGEVRELTDDVFDELLKKSEVDAEHGVPVRDAVRY
;
A
#
# COMPACT_ATOMS: atom_id res chain seq x y z
N MET A 1 -8.08 -29.64 1.34
CA MET A 1 -8.72 -28.55 2.09
C MET A 1 -10.02 -28.21 1.37
N GLN A 2 -11.18 -28.30 2.02
CA GLN A 2 -12.47 -28.05 1.37
C GLN A 2 -13.06 -26.76 1.94
N ILE A 3 -13.02 -25.70 1.15
CA ILE A 3 -13.58 -24.38 1.51
C ILE A 3 -14.88 -24.22 0.75
N MET A 4 -15.96 -23.88 1.47
CA MET A 4 -17.23 -23.52 0.88
C MET A 4 -17.22 -22.01 0.61
N LEU A 5 -17.00 -21.63 -0.64
CA LEU A 5 -17.06 -20.23 -1.06
C LEU A 5 -18.52 -19.80 -1.30
N PRO A 6 -18.92 -18.60 -0.84
CA PRO A 6 -20.17 -17.98 -1.26
C PRO A 6 -20.26 -17.88 -2.79
N THR A 7 -21.48 -17.97 -3.34
CA THR A 7 -21.72 -17.96 -4.79
C THR A 7 -21.15 -16.73 -5.49
N GLU A 8 -21.18 -15.58 -4.82
CA GLU A 8 -20.63 -14.31 -5.30
C GLU A 8 -19.10 -14.38 -5.50
N ILE A 9 -18.41 -15.07 -4.59
CA ILE A 9 -16.95 -15.25 -4.64
C ILE A 9 -16.56 -16.27 -5.71
N LYS A 10 -17.34 -17.33 -5.90
CA LYS A 10 -17.10 -18.29 -7.00
C LYS A 10 -17.06 -17.59 -8.36
N SER A 11 -18.04 -16.71 -8.58
CA SER A 11 -18.12 -15.91 -9.81
C SER A 11 -16.89 -15.01 -9.99
N PHE A 12 -16.32 -14.50 -8.90
CA PHE A 12 -15.08 -13.73 -8.93
C PHE A 12 -13.87 -14.59 -9.28
N VAL A 13 -13.70 -15.75 -8.64
CA VAL A 13 -12.59 -16.67 -8.89
C VAL A 13 -12.61 -17.16 -10.34
N GLU A 14 -13.79 -17.55 -10.85
CA GLU A 14 -13.94 -18.00 -12.24
C GLU A 14 -13.50 -16.92 -13.25
N ARG A 15 -13.83 -15.65 -13.00
CA ARG A 15 -13.36 -14.53 -13.83
C ARG A 15 -11.86 -14.33 -13.78
N GLU A 16 -11.26 -14.43 -12.59
CA GLU A 16 -9.82 -14.25 -12.42
C GLU A 16 -9.03 -15.38 -13.10
N VAL A 17 -9.53 -16.62 -13.07
CA VAL A 17 -8.94 -17.74 -13.83
C VAL A 17 -9.16 -17.56 -15.33
N ALA A 18 -10.37 -17.20 -15.77
CA ALA A 18 -10.68 -16.97 -17.18
C ALA A 18 -9.87 -15.81 -17.80
N SER A 19 -9.44 -14.84 -16.98
CA SER A 19 -8.55 -13.76 -17.41
C SER A 19 -7.13 -14.22 -17.74
N GLY A 20 -6.76 -15.45 -17.37
CA GLY A 20 -5.41 -15.98 -17.50
C GLY A 20 -4.42 -15.45 -16.45
N ARG A 21 -4.88 -14.60 -15.52
CA ARG A 21 -4.05 -14.08 -14.41
C ARG A 21 -3.65 -15.19 -13.43
N TYR A 22 -4.49 -16.19 -13.24
CA TYR A 22 -4.24 -17.34 -12.37
C TYR A 22 -4.55 -18.64 -13.11
N ALA A 23 -3.75 -19.68 -12.87
CA ALA A 23 -3.88 -20.97 -13.54
C ALA A 23 -5.12 -21.75 -13.07
N ASP A 24 -5.49 -21.61 -11.79
CA ASP A 24 -6.60 -22.31 -11.18
C ASP A 24 -7.16 -21.55 -9.96
N GLU A 25 -8.28 -22.05 -9.45
CA GLU A 25 -8.95 -21.53 -8.25
C GLU A 25 -8.03 -21.54 -7.02
N GLN A 26 -7.16 -22.54 -6.86
CA GLN A 26 -6.28 -22.64 -5.71
C GLN A 26 -5.26 -21.49 -5.70
N GLN A 27 -4.72 -21.13 -6.86
CA GLN A 27 -3.82 -20.00 -7.01
C GLN A 27 -4.49 -18.68 -6.61
N VAL A 28 -5.75 -18.48 -6.98
CA VAL A 28 -6.51 -17.28 -6.59
C VAL A 28 -6.66 -17.20 -5.07
N ILE A 29 -7.05 -18.31 -4.43
CA ILE A 29 -7.25 -18.36 -2.98
C ILE A 29 -5.93 -18.16 -2.23
N VAL A 30 -4.84 -18.81 -2.67
CA VAL A 30 -3.51 -18.66 -2.05
C VAL A 30 -3.01 -17.23 -2.20
N ALA A 31 -3.19 -16.60 -3.37
CA ALA A 31 -2.82 -15.21 -3.58
C ALA A 31 -3.63 -14.26 -2.67
N ALA A 32 -4.93 -14.49 -2.53
CA ALA A 32 -5.79 -13.70 -1.65
C ALA A 32 -5.39 -13.83 -0.17
N LEU A 33 -5.11 -15.06 0.30
CA LEU A 33 -4.68 -15.30 1.68
C LEU A 33 -3.31 -14.71 1.97
N ARG A 34 -2.36 -14.78 1.03
CA ARG A 34 -1.05 -14.12 1.15
C ARG A 34 -1.21 -12.62 1.27
N ARG A 35 -2.04 -12.03 0.41
CA ARG A 35 -2.31 -10.59 0.46
C ARG A 35 -2.95 -10.16 1.78
N LEU A 36 -3.89 -10.94 2.30
CA LEU A 36 -4.49 -10.68 3.60
C LEU A 36 -3.45 -10.76 4.73
N ALA A 37 -2.59 -11.78 4.70
CA ALA A 37 -1.51 -11.92 5.67
C ALA A 37 -0.50 -10.76 5.58
N ASP A 38 -0.20 -10.28 4.38
CA ASP A 38 0.67 -9.12 4.16
C ASP A 38 -0.01 -7.83 4.66
N GLU A 39 -1.31 -7.66 4.42
CA GLU A 39 -2.11 -6.53 4.93
C GLU A 39 -2.23 -6.53 6.46
N GLU A 40 -2.35 -7.70 7.10
CA GLU A 40 -2.31 -7.86 8.55
C GLU A 40 -0.90 -7.67 9.15
N ALA A 41 0.14 -7.99 8.38
CA ALA A 41 1.54 -7.81 8.80
C ALA A 41 2.03 -6.37 8.66
N LEU A 42 1.35 -5.52 7.88
CA LEU A 42 1.63 -4.10 7.85
C LEU A 42 1.26 -3.50 9.20
N PRO A 43 2.20 -2.81 9.89
CA PRO A 43 1.83 -2.06 11.08
C PRO A 43 0.76 -1.05 10.67
N THR A 44 -0.46 -1.26 11.16
CA THR A 44 -1.55 -0.30 11.06
C THR A 44 -1.16 0.89 11.91
N VAL A 45 -0.32 1.77 11.37
CA VAL A 45 -0.03 3.06 12.00
C VAL A 45 -1.36 3.79 12.04
N THR A 46 -1.96 3.79 13.22
CA THR A 46 -3.19 4.52 13.45
C THR A 46 -2.91 6.01 13.27
N VAL A 47 -3.95 6.78 12.93
CA VAL A 47 -3.84 8.25 12.87
C VAL A 47 -3.29 8.80 14.19
N ALA A 48 -3.67 8.21 15.32
CA ALA A 48 -3.17 8.60 16.64
C ALA A 48 -1.65 8.38 16.79
N GLU A 49 -1.12 7.25 16.34
CA GLU A 49 0.32 6.97 16.37
C GLU A 49 1.11 7.88 15.41
N ALA A 50 0.56 8.16 14.23
CA ALA A 50 1.17 9.11 13.29
C ALA A 50 1.25 10.53 13.89
N VAL A 51 0.19 10.97 14.56
CA VAL A 51 0.16 12.27 15.26
C VAL A 51 1.14 12.30 16.42
N ALA A 52 1.15 11.26 17.27
CA ALA A 52 2.08 11.16 18.40
C ALA A 52 3.54 11.21 17.95
N LYS A 53 3.87 10.49 16.86
CA LYS A 53 5.20 10.55 16.24
C LYS A 53 5.55 11.95 15.77
N SER A 54 4.62 12.62 15.09
CA SER A 54 4.84 13.97 14.55
C SER A 54 5.04 15.00 15.67
N LEU A 55 4.27 14.92 16.76
CA LEU A 55 4.44 15.78 17.93
C LEU A 55 5.81 15.57 18.59
N ALA A 56 6.23 14.32 18.76
CA ALA A 56 7.55 14.02 19.31
C ALA A 56 8.69 14.52 18.41
N GLN A 57 8.51 14.53 17.09
CA GLN A 57 9.47 15.13 16.14
C GLN A 57 9.54 16.66 16.30
N ILE A 58 8.39 17.32 16.46
CA ILE A 58 8.33 18.76 16.76
C ILE A 58 9.07 19.09 18.06
N GLU A 59 8.82 18.32 19.12
CA GLU A 59 9.49 18.51 20.42
C GLU A 59 11.01 18.34 20.35
N ARG A 60 11.49 17.43 19.49
CA ARG A 60 12.93 17.24 19.24
C ARG A 60 13.54 18.26 18.28
N GLY A 61 12.73 19.16 17.71
CA GLY A 61 13.19 20.11 16.69
C GLY A 61 13.52 19.46 15.34
N GLU A 62 13.01 18.26 15.07
CA GLU A 62 13.19 17.53 13.81
C GLU A 62 12.22 18.02 12.72
N VAL A 63 11.94 19.31 12.70
CA VAL A 63 11.08 19.97 11.72
C VAL A 63 11.90 20.91 10.85
N ARG A 64 11.58 20.92 9.56
CA ARG A 64 12.15 21.85 8.59
C ARG A 64 11.01 22.68 8.03
N GLU A 65 11.23 23.98 7.91
CA GLU A 65 10.29 24.86 7.24
C GLU A 65 10.22 24.49 5.76
N LEU A 66 9.01 24.51 5.19
CA LEU A 66 8.82 24.29 3.77
C LEU A 66 9.13 25.59 3.02
N THR A 67 10.40 25.79 2.68
CA THR A 67 10.83 26.85 1.76
C THR A 67 10.85 26.35 0.32
N ASP A 68 10.98 27.25 -0.65
CA ASP A 68 11.09 26.90 -2.07
C ASP A 68 12.26 25.92 -2.32
N ASP A 69 13.41 26.14 -1.68
CA ASP A 69 14.57 25.25 -1.78
C ASP A 69 14.28 23.83 -1.26
N VAL A 70 13.49 23.71 -0.18
CA VAL A 70 13.07 22.40 0.35
C VAL A 70 12.11 21.71 -0.61
N PHE A 71 11.22 22.47 -1.22
CA PHE A 71 10.27 21.96 -2.20
C PHE A 71 10.98 21.45 -3.46
N ASP A 72 11.96 22.20 -3.96
CA ASP A 72 12.79 21.79 -5.11
C ASP A 72 13.62 20.53 -4.81
N GLU A 73 14.16 20.41 -3.60
CA GLU A 73 14.87 19.21 -3.13
C GLU A 73 13.94 17.98 -3.13
N LEU A 74 12.70 18.14 -2.65
CA LEU A 74 11.69 17.08 -2.63
C LEU A 74 11.27 16.68 -4.06
N LEU A 75 11.08 17.65 -4.96
CA LEU A 75 10.77 17.39 -6.37
C LEU A 75 11.87 16.58 -7.04
N LYS A 76 13.12 17.02 -6.91
CA LYS A 76 14.28 16.32 -7.49
C LYS A 76 14.42 14.90 -6.94
N LYS A 77 14.18 14.71 -5.63
CA LYS A 77 14.17 13.38 -5.02
C LYS A 77 13.05 12.51 -5.59
N SER A 78 11.86 13.08 -5.79
CA SER A 78 10.71 12.34 -6.34
C SER A 78 10.95 11.86 -7.78
N GLU A 79 11.65 12.65 -8.60
CA GLU A 79 12.06 12.24 -9.95
C GLU A 79 13.02 11.03 -9.90
N VAL A 80 14.03 11.08 -9.03
CA VAL A 80 14.96 9.97 -8.82
C VAL A 80 14.24 8.73 -8.30
N ASP A 81 13.34 8.88 -7.35
CA ASP A 81 12.56 7.76 -6.80
C ASP A 81 11.66 7.12 -7.87
N ALA A 82 11.09 7.93 -8.79
CA ALA A 82 10.32 7.44 -9.93
C ALA A 82 11.18 6.67 -10.94
N GLU A 83 12.41 7.13 -11.21
CA GLU A 83 13.38 6.41 -12.04
C GLU A 83 13.77 5.05 -11.43
N HIS A 84 13.84 4.97 -10.10
CA HIS A 84 14.15 3.73 -9.38
C HIS A 84 12.93 2.83 -9.15
N GLY A 85 11.76 3.19 -9.71
CA GLY A 85 10.53 2.39 -9.60
C GLY A 85 9.94 2.36 -8.19
N VAL A 86 10.28 3.32 -7.33
CA VAL A 86 9.61 3.47 -6.04
C VAL A 86 8.19 3.97 -6.33
N PRO A 87 7.14 3.22 -5.94
CA PRO A 87 5.77 3.63 -6.23
C PRO A 87 5.46 4.91 -5.45
N VAL A 88 5.07 5.97 -6.17
CA VAL A 88 4.43 7.14 -5.56
C VAL A 88 3.12 6.63 -4.97
N ARG A 89 3.05 6.51 -3.64
CA ARG A 89 1.81 6.17 -2.93
C ARG A 89 0.73 7.14 -3.40
N ASP A 90 -0.34 6.58 -3.97
CA ASP A 90 -1.37 7.26 -4.75
C ASP A 90 -1.56 8.73 -4.41
N ALA A 91 -1.46 9.56 -5.46
CA ALA A 91 -1.76 10.97 -5.44
C ALA A 91 -3.08 11.22 -4.70
N VAL A 92 -3.02 12.05 -3.66
CA VAL A 92 -4.19 12.64 -3.01
C VAL A 92 -5.01 13.32 -4.10
N ARG A 93 -6.09 12.68 -4.55
CA ARG A 93 -7.09 13.31 -5.41
C ARG A 93 -7.89 14.26 -4.52
N TYR A 94 -7.73 15.55 -4.75
CA TYR A 94 -8.58 16.61 -4.19
C TYR A 94 -9.99 16.54 -4.78
#